data_AF-A0A8I1YE51-F1
#
_entry.id   AF-A0A8I1YE51-F1
#
_cell.length_a   1.000
_cell.length_b   1.000
_cell.length_c   1.000
_cell.angle_alpha   90.00
_cell.angle_beta   90.00
_cell.angle_gamma   90.00
#
_symmetry.space_group_name_H-M   'P 1'
#
loop_
_entity.id
_entity.type
_entity.pdbx_description
1 polymer ?
#
loop_
_entity_poly.entity_id
_entity_poly.type
_entity_poly.pdbx_seq_one_letter_code
_entity_poly.pdbx_strand_id
1 'polypeptide(L)'
;MFPAKIYVGQITVVFGIVIASTWGATQWTAAALGFQGRLGAPWFAVSGYPVYLPWRLFEWWFAYEPYAPEIFEEGGAIAAAGGIAGALFAIVNSVWRARQNQLVTTYGSARWANVKEIRAAGLLAGRGVFLGRFENYYLRHDGPEHVMCFAPTRSGKGVGLVLPTLLSWTSSAVVHDIKGENWELTSGWRSTFSHCLLFNPTDSASARYNPLLEVRKGAAEVRDVQNIADILVDPEGALERRSHWEKTSHSLLVGVILHVLYAEQQKTLTRVTEILADPAQSFEKTLRIMLATNHLGTEAEPKVHPVVAATARELLNKSENERSGVLSTAVSFLGLYRDPVVSRNTESCDWRIANLVGADRPVTLYLVVPPSDISRTKPLIRLILNQIGRRLTESLNVRAGDAKHRQLLLMLDEFPALGRLDFFESALAFMAGYGIRAYPRRRRESSPLWERKRTLRLPTRTR
;
A
#
# COMPACT_ATOMS: atom_id res chain seq x y z
N MET A 1 -29.41 -7.31 21.69
CA MET A 1 -29.96 -8.65 22.02
C MET A 1 -31.14 -8.86 21.08
N PHE A 2 -30.94 -9.48 19.92
CA PHE A 2 -32.07 -9.83 19.03
C PHE A 2 -32.72 -11.09 19.60
N PRO A 3 -34.06 -11.13 19.74
CA PRO A 3 -34.75 -12.33 20.17
C PRO A 3 -34.49 -13.44 19.15
N ALA A 4 -34.33 -14.66 19.68
CA ALA A 4 -34.01 -15.87 18.94
C ALA A 4 -34.72 -15.92 17.58
N LYS A 5 -33.95 -15.99 16.48
CA LYS A 5 -34.48 -16.47 15.21
C LYS A 5 -35.04 -17.85 15.49
N ILE A 6 -36.36 -17.98 15.61
CA ILE A 6 -37.03 -19.27 15.70
C ILE A 6 -36.64 -20.00 14.42
N TYR A 7 -35.89 -21.10 14.55
CA TYR A 7 -35.26 -21.80 13.44
C TYR A 7 -36.27 -22.71 12.74
N VAL A 8 -37.26 -22.09 12.11
CA VAL A 8 -38.40 -22.73 11.45
C VAL A 8 -37.94 -23.87 10.55
N GLY A 9 -36.87 -23.69 9.74
CA GLY A 9 -36.39 -24.73 8.83
C GLY A 9 -35.90 -26.02 9.49
N GLN A 10 -35.17 -25.94 10.62
CA GLN A 10 -34.71 -27.16 11.32
C GLN A 10 -35.88 -27.87 12.01
N ILE A 11 -36.77 -27.08 12.59
CA ILE A 11 -38.01 -27.58 13.20
C ILE A 11 -38.80 -28.32 12.13
N THR A 12 -39.00 -27.73 10.95
CA THR A 12 -39.69 -28.36 9.80
C THR A 12 -39.05 -29.69 9.38
N VAL A 13 -37.71 -29.78 9.32
CA VAL A 13 -37.02 -31.04 8.93
C VAL A 13 -37.18 -32.12 10.00
N VAL A 14 -37.04 -31.78 11.28
CA VAL A 14 -37.22 -32.75 12.38
C VAL A 14 -38.66 -33.26 12.41
N PHE A 15 -39.65 -32.36 12.33
CA PHE A 15 -41.06 -32.75 12.24
C PHE A 15 -41.35 -33.55 10.96
N GLY A 16 -40.71 -33.21 9.83
CA GLY A 16 -40.83 -33.96 8.59
C GLY A 16 -40.32 -35.40 8.71
N ILE A 17 -39.18 -35.62 9.36
CA ILE A 17 -38.63 -36.96 9.63
C ILE A 17 -39.60 -37.78 10.49
N VAL A 18 -40.12 -37.19 11.57
CA VAL A 18 -41.05 -37.86 12.49
C VAL A 18 -42.39 -38.18 11.81
N ILE A 19 -42.93 -37.26 11.02
CA ILE A 19 -44.18 -37.49 10.28
C ILE A 19 -43.98 -38.59 9.24
N ALA A 20 -42.87 -38.55 8.49
CA ALA A 20 -42.58 -39.55 7.46
C ALA A 20 -42.36 -40.95 8.05
N SER A 21 -41.65 -41.08 9.17
CA SER A 21 -41.44 -42.37 9.83
C SER A 21 -42.74 -42.93 10.41
N THR A 22 -43.55 -42.07 11.03
CA THR A 22 -44.86 -42.46 11.58
C THR A 22 -45.82 -42.85 10.47
N TRP A 23 -45.78 -42.15 9.33
CA TRP A 23 -46.60 -42.48 8.17
C TRP A 23 -46.16 -43.79 7.52
N GLY A 24 -44.85 -44.01 7.40
CA GLY A 24 -44.27 -45.26 6.93
C GLY A 24 -44.63 -46.44 7.83
N ALA A 25 -44.53 -46.26 9.15
CA ALA A 25 -44.96 -47.25 10.15
C ALA A 25 -46.44 -47.59 9.98
N THR A 26 -47.30 -46.58 9.82
CA THR A 26 -48.73 -46.80 9.57
C THR A 26 -48.99 -47.60 8.29
N GLN A 27 -48.32 -47.28 7.17
CA GLN A 27 -48.51 -48.05 5.93
C GLN A 27 -47.97 -49.48 6.07
N TRP A 28 -46.85 -49.64 6.75
CA TRP A 28 -46.25 -50.95 7.00
C TRP A 28 -47.16 -51.82 7.87
N THR A 29 -47.70 -51.29 8.96
CA THR A 29 -48.65 -52.01 9.84
C THR A 29 -49.95 -52.35 9.09
N ALA A 30 -50.46 -51.44 8.25
CA ALA A 30 -51.63 -51.71 7.43
C ALA A 30 -51.38 -52.84 6.41
N ALA A 31 -50.19 -52.87 5.80
CA ALA A 31 -49.79 -53.91 4.88
C ALA A 31 -49.59 -55.26 5.58
N ALA A 32 -48.96 -55.27 6.76
CA ALA A 32 -48.75 -56.47 7.58
C ALA A 32 -50.07 -57.10 8.04
N LEU A 33 -51.09 -56.28 8.30
CA LEU A 33 -52.46 -56.73 8.61
C LEU A 33 -53.30 -57.03 7.37
N GLY A 34 -52.75 -56.91 6.16
CA GLY A 34 -53.43 -57.24 4.90
C GLY A 34 -54.54 -56.27 4.50
N PHE A 35 -54.47 -55.01 4.94
CA PHE A 35 -55.43 -53.95 4.60
C PHE A 35 -56.90 -54.32 4.88
N GLN A 36 -57.14 -55.02 5.99
CA GLN A 36 -58.47 -55.47 6.38
C GLN A 36 -59.46 -54.31 6.54
N GLY A 37 -60.72 -54.54 6.18
CA GLY A 37 -61.78 -53.52 6.30
C GLY A 37 -62.01 -52.99 7.72
N ARG A 38 -61.58 -53.73 8.75
CA ARG A 38 -61.63 -53.30 10.17
C ARG A 38 -60.63 -52.19 10.52
N LEU A 39 -59.64 -51.92 9.67
CA LEU A 39 -58.72 -50.78 9.82
C LEU A 39 -59.38 -49.44 9.47
N GLY A 40 -60.61 -49.47 8.94
CA GLY A 40 -61.38 -48.31 8.53
C GLY A 40 -61.14 -47.91 7.08
N ALA A 41 -61.81 -46.86 6.64
CA ALA A 41 -61.68 -46.34 5.29
C ALA A 41 -60.28 -45.72 5.07
N PRO A 42 -59.60 -46.03 3.96
CA PRO A 42 -58.35 -45.38 3.61
C PRO A 42 -58.58 -43.90 3.28
N TRP A 43 -57.53 -43.10 3.43
CA TRP A 43 -57.58 -41.68 3.10
C TRP A 43 -57.66 -41.44 1.59
N PHE A 44 -56.88 -42.21 0.84
CA PHE A 44 -56.93 -42.32 -0.62
C PHE A 44 -56.27 -43.64 -1.05
N ALA A 45 -56.32 -43.98 -2.33
CA ALA A 45 -55.61 -45.13 -2.87
C ALA A 45 -54.62 -44.70 -3.95
N VAL A 46 -53.45 -45.33 -3.98
CA VAL A 46 -52.42 -45.12 -5.01
C VAL A 46 -52.13 -46.45 -5.67
N SER A 47 -52.34 -46.55 -6.99
CA SER A 47 -52.10 -47.78 -7.77
C SER A 47 -52.75 -49.03 -7.17
N GLY A 48 -53.96 -48.88 -6.60
CA GLY A 48 -54.69 -49.98 -5.95
C GLY A 48 -54.34 -50.24 -4.49
N TYR A 49 -53.33 -49.58 -3.93
CA TYR A 49 -52.96 -49.71 -2.52
C TYR A 49 -53.63 -48.64 -1.65
N PRO A 50 -54.35 -49.02 -0.57
CA PRO A 50 -54.97 -48.08 0.35
C PRO A 50 -53.92 -47.35 1.19
N VAL A 51 -53.99 -46.01 1.21
CA VAL A 51 -53.10 -45.14 1.98
C VAL A 51 -53.84 -44.58 3.18
N TYR A 52 -53.32 -44.84 4.37
CA TYR A 52 -53.92 -44.37 5.64
C TYR A 52 -53.26 -43.11 6.19
N LEU A 53 -53.96 -42.37 7.05
CA LEU A 53 -53.43 -41.18 7.72
C LEU A 53 -52.32 -41.56 8.72
N PRO A 54 -51.24 -40.76 8.88
CA PRO A 54 -50.08 -41.11 9.71
C PRO A 54 -50.40 -41.52 11.16
N TRP A 55 -51.43 -40.96 11.79
CA TRP A 55 -51.77 -41.26 13.20
C TRP A 55 -52.63 -42.52 13.39
N ARG A 56 -53.12 -43.14 12.31
CA ARG A 56 -53.97 -44.34 12.39
C ARG A 56 -53.28 -45.51 13.11
N LEU A 57 -51.95 -45.59 13.03
CA LEU A 57 -51.16 -46.56 13.79
C LEU A 57 -51.52 -46.55 15.28
N PHE A 58 -51.66 -45.39 15.92
CA PHE A 58 -51.94 -45.32 17.36
C PHE A 58 -53.35 -45.78 17.71
N GLU A 59 -54.33 -45.46 16.85
CA GLU A 59 -55.72 -45.93 17.02
C GLU A 59 -55.81 -47.45 16.90
N TRP A 60 -55.13 -48.01 15.89
CA TRP A 60 -55.07 -49.46 15.69
C TRP A 60 -54.30 -50.17 16.79
N TRP A 61 -53.20 -49.57 17.25
CA TRP A 61 -52.42 -50.09 18.36
C TRP A 61 -53.29 -50.19 19.61
N PHE A 62 -54.03 -49.13 19.96
CA PHE A 62 -54.93 -49.16 21.11
C PHE A 62 -56.07 -50.19 20.98
N ALA A 63 -56.63 -50.36 19.77
CA ALA A 63 -57.78 -51.23 19.55
C ALA A 63 -57.43 -52.71 19.34
N TYR A 64 -56.25 -53.00 18.76
CA TYR A 64 -55.94 -54.30 18.18
C TYR A 64 -54.63 -54.93 18.66
N GLU A 65 -53.83 -54.27 19.50
CA GLU A 65 -52.58 -54.82 20.04
C GLU A 65 -52.72 -56.20 20.70
N PRO A 66 -53.78 -56.49 21.48
CA PRO A 66 -53.92 -57.81 22.11
C PRO A 66 -54.02 -58.98 21.12
N TYR A 67 -54.31 -58.71 19.85
CA TYR A 67 -54.51 -59.71 18.81
C TYR A 67 -53.30 -59.90 17.89
N ALA A 68 -52.41 -58.91 17.80
CA ALA A 68 -51.25 -58.94 16.91
C ALA A 68 -50.06 -58.15 17.51
N PRO A 69 -49.57 -58.54 18.71
CA PRO A 69 -48.61 -57.74 19.46
C PRO A 69 -47.30 -57.50 18.69
N GLU A 70 -46.75 -58.53 18.04
CA GLU A 70 -45.49 -58.45 17.29
C GLU A 70 -45.55 -57.42 16.14
N ILE A 71 -46.71 -57.31 15.46
CA ILE A 71 -46.89 -56.37 14.34
C ILE A 71 -46.94 -54.92 14.87
N PHE A 72 -47.57 -54.69 16.01
CA PHE A 72 -47.63 -53.35 16.60
C PHE A 72 -46.31 -52.96 17.26
N GLU A 73 -45.56 -53.91 17.83
CA GLU A 73 -44.19 -53.68 18.30
C GLU A 73 -43.25 -53.26 17.17
N GLU A 74 -43.27 -53.95 16.03
CA GLU A 74 -42.41 -53.62 14.89
C GLU A 74 -42.83 -52.30 14.22
N GLY A 75 -44.13 -52.06 14.03
CA GLY A 75 -44.65 -50.77 13.57
C GLY A 75 -44.27 -49.62 14.51
N GLY A 76 -44.32 -49.87 15.81
CA GLY A 76 -43.84 -48.95 16.83
C GLY A 76 -42.35 -48.67 16.79
N ALA A 77 -41.54 -49.70 16.58
CA ALA A 77 -40.10 -49.56 16.42
C ALA A 77 -39.75 -48.69 15.20
N ILE A 78 -40.47 -48.84 14.08
CA ILE A 78 -40.30 -48.01 12.87
C ILE A 78 -40.66 -46.54 13.18
N ALA A 79 -41.77 -46.29 13.87
CA ALA A 79 -42.16 -44.94 14.27
C ALA A 79 -41.13 -44.30 15.23
N ALA A 80 -40.67 -45.06 16.24
CA ALA A 80 -39.68 -44.64 17.23
C ALA A 80 -38.31 -44.35 16.60
N ALA A 81 -37.89 -45.13 15.58
CA ALA A 81 -36.64 -44.92 14.85
C ALA A 81 -36.58 -43.52 14.20
N GLY A 82 -37.71 -42.99 13.72
CA GLY A 82 -37.76 -41.63 13.19
C GLY A 82 -37.62 -40.55 14.27
N GLY A 83 -38.12 -40.79 15.48
CA GLY A 83 -37.88 -39.92 16.63
C GLY A 83 -36.38 -39.82 16.97
N ILE A 84 -35.70 -40.97 16.98
CA ILE A 84 -34.24 -41.06 17.19
C ILE A 84 -33.48 -40.38 16.06
N ALA A 85 -33.85 -40.63 14.80
CA ALA A 85 -33.23 -40.01 13.64
C ALA A 85 -33.40 -38.48 13.64
N GLY A 86 -34.59 -37.97 13.99
CA GLY A 86 -34.85 -36.55 14.15
C GLY A 86 -34.00 -35.90 15.25
N ALA A 87 -33.85 -36.57 16.39
CA ALA A 87 -32.99 -36.11 17.49
C ALA A 87 -31.50 -36.09 17.09
N LEU A 88 -31.01 -37.15 16.44
CA LEU A 88 -29.64 -37.22 15.92
C LEU A 88 -29.36 -36.11 14.91
N PHE A 89 -30.28 -35.88 13.96
CA PHE A 89 -30.16 -34.79 12.99
C PHE A 89 -30.06 -33.42 13.68
N ALA A 90 -30.87 -33.19 14.72
CA ALA A 90 -30.84 -31.95 15.49
C ALA A 90 -29.51 -31.77 16.23
N ILE A 91 -28.97 -32.83 16.85
CA ILE A 91 -27.68 -32.81 17.56
C ILE A 91 -26.52 -32.52 16.60
N VAL A 92 -26.43 -33.24 15.48
CA VAL A 92 -25.35 -33.06 14.49
C VAL A 92 -25.35 -31.63 13.93
N ASN A 93 -26.53 -31.10 13.58
CA ASN A 93 -26.65 -29.72 13.10
C ASN A 93 -26.39 -28.66 14.18
N SER A 94 -26.65 -28.97 15.45
CA SER A 94 -26.28 -28.10 16.57
C SER A 94 -24.77 -28.00 16.71
N VAL A 95 -24.07 -29.14 16.68
CA VAL A 95 -22.59 -29.20 16.77
C VAL A 95 -21.93 -28.53 15.58
N TRP A 96 -22.41 -28.78 14.36
CA TRP A 96 -21.86 -28.15 13.16
C TRP A 96 -21.97 -26.62 13.19
N ARG A 97 -23.11 -26.08 13.67
CA ARG A 97 -23.27 -24.63 13.86
C ARG A 97 -22.47 -24.07 15.02
N ALA A 98 -22.34 -24.78 16.13
CA ALA A 98 -21.49 -24.33 17.23
C ALA A 98 -20.05 -24.07 16.75
N ARG A 99 -19.57 -24.86 15.78
CA ARG A 99 -18.28 -24.64 15.11
C ARG A 99 -18.29 -23.42 14.17
N GLN A 100 -19.38 -23.13 13.46
CA GLN A 100 -19.50 -21.91 12.64
C GLN A 100 -19.66 -20.64 13.49
N ASN A 101 -20.39 -20.71 14.60
CA ASN A 101 -20.64 -19.58 15.51
C ASN A 101 -19.42 -19.19 16.36
N GLN A 102 -18.31 -19.94 16.35
CA GLN A 102 -17.04 -19.41 16.89
C GLN A 102 -16.49 -18.23 16.09
N LEU A 103 -17.10 -17.87 14.96
CA LEU A 103 -16.80 -16.69 14.15
C LEU A 103 -17.69 -15.48 14.55
N VAL A 104 -18.00 -15.26 15.83
CA VAL A 104 -18.74 -14.05 16.24
C VAL A 104 -17.84 -12.81 16.08
N THR A 105 -18.22 -11.92 15.16
CA THR A 105 -17.42 -10.80 14.63
C THR A 105 -17.70 -9.45 15.29
N THR A 106 -18.19 -9.39 16.53
CA THR A 106 -18.64 -8.11 17.14
C THR A 106 -17.57 -7.01 17.14
N TYR A 107 -16.28 -7.37 17.15
CA TYR A 107 -15.14 -6.45 17.07
C TYR A 107 -14.23 -6.70 15.85
N GLY A 108 -14.73 -7.42 14.84
CA GLY A 108 -13.99 -7.84 13.66
C GLY A 108 -13.65 -9.33 13.65
N SER A 109 -13.43 -9.88 12.46
CA SER A 109 -13.10 -11.30 12.21
C SER A 109 -11.60 -11.58 12.12
N ALA A 110 -10.76 -10.61 12.52
CA ALA A 110 -9.31 -10.72 12.40
C ALA A 110 -8.80 -11.86 13.28
N ARG A 111 -8.10 -12.81 12.64
CA ARG A 111 -7.42 -13.94 13.30
C ARG A 111 -6.11 -14.24 12.58
N TRP A 112 -5.26 -15.03 13.23
CA TRP A 112 -4.08 -15.57 12.56
C TRP A 112 -4.50 -16.46 11.39
N ALA A 113 -3.79 -16.31 10.28
CA ALA A 113 -3.97 -17.14 9.10
C ALA A 113 -3.42 -18.55 9.39
N ASN A 114 -4.09 -19.57 8.84
CA ASN A 114 -3.57 -20.93 8.86
C ASN A 114 -2.65 -21.18 7.65
N VAL A 115 -1.90 -22.29 7.65
CA VAL A 115 -0.94 -22.63 6.59
C VAL A 115 -1.59 -22.70 5.20
N LYS A 116 -2.83 -23.20 5.10
CA LYS A 116 -3.56 -23.29 3.82
C LYS A 116 -3.86 -21.90 3.27
N GLU A 117 -4.25 -20.95 4.13
CA GLU A 117 -4.50 -19.56 3.77
C GLU A 117 -3.23 -18.81 3.39
N ILE A 118 -2.14 -19.00 4.15
CA ILE A 118 -0.83 -18.42 3.83
C ILE A 118 -0.35 -18.90 2.46
N ARG A 119 -0.52 -20.19 2.16
CA ARG A 119 -0.19 -20.77 0.85
C ARG A 119 -1.10 -20.26 -0.26
N ALA A 120 -2.41 -20.19 -0.02
CA ALA A 120 -3.39 -19.66 -0.98
C ALA A 120 -3.13 -18.17 -1.30
N ALA A 121 -2.65 -17.41 -0.32
CA ALA A 121 -2.20 -16.03 -0.49
C ALA A 121 -0.83 -15.90 -1.20
N GLY A 122 -0.21 -17.00 -1.61
CA GLY A 122 1.06 -17.01 -2.34
C GLY A 122 2.30 -16.67 -1.50
N LEU A 123 2.16 -16.54 -0.17
CA LEU A 123 3.24 -16.01 0.69
C LEU A 123 4.44 -16.96 0.84
N LEU A 124 4.29 -18.22 0.43
CA LEU A 124 5.33 -19.25 0.49
C LEU A 124 6.05 -19.46 -0.84
N ALA A 125 5.74 -18.68 -1.89
CA ALA A 125 6.27 -18.87 -3.23
C ALA A 125 7.74 -18.47 -3.42
N GLY A 126 8.39 -17.89 -2.39
CA GLY A 126 9.80 -17.52 -2.43
C GLY A 126 10.13 -16.31 -3.31
N ARG A 127 9.15 -15.54 -3.76
CA ARG A 127 9.34 -14.34 -4.60
C ARG A 127 8.85 -13.08 -3.90
N GLY A 128 9.35 -11.93 -4.34
CA GLY A 128 8.95 -10.62 -3.83
C GLY A 128 9.66 -10.22 -2.54
N VAL A 129 9.04 -9.29 -1.81
CA VAL A 129 9.63 -8.66 -0.62
C VAL A 129 9.39 -9.50 0.63
N PHE A 130 10.32 -9.50 1.58
CA PHE A 130 10.16 -10.25 2.82
C PHE A 130 9.13 -9.59 3.75
N LEU A 131 8.23 -10.40 4.30
CA LEU A 131 7.28 -9.99 5.35
C LEU A 131 7.69 -10.49 6.74
N GLY A 132 8.38 -11.63 6.80
CA GLY A 132 8.80 -12.26 8.05
C GLY A 132 8.99 -13.77 7.91
N ARG A 133 8.82 -14.49 9.01
CA ARG A 133 8.94 -15.95 9.07
C ARG A 133 7.73 -16.56 9.78
N PHE A 134 7.19 -17.63 9.22
CA PHE A 134 6.19 -18.48 9.87
C PHE A 134 6.78 -19.88 10.02
N GLU A 135 6.98 -20.33 11.26
CA GLU A 135 7.70 -21.57 11.57
C GLU A 135 9.06 -21.63 10.87
N ASN A 136 9.23 -22.53 9.89
CA ASN A 136 10.45 -22.72 9.10
C ASN A 136 10.37 -22.08 7.70
N TYR A 137 9.29 -21.37 7.39
CA TYR A 137 9.05 -20.76 6.08
C TYR A 137 9.24 -19.25 6.11
N TYR A 138 9.95 -18.72 5.11
CA TYR A 138 9.96 -17.29 4.86
C TYR A 138 8.66 -16.86 4.20
N LEU A 139 8.04 -15.82 4.75
CA LEU A 139 6.88 -15.18 4.16
C LEU A 139 7.37 -14.07 3.23
N ARG A 140 7.02 -14.17 1.94
CA ARG A 140 7.34 -13.15 0.95
C ARG A 140 6.11 -12.73 0.17
N HIS A 141 6.03 -11.45 -0.16
CA HIS A 141 4.91 -10.88 -0.88
C HIS A 141 5.34 -10.40 -2.26
N ASP A 142 4.71 -10.98 -3.28
CA ASP A 142 4.98 -10.66 -4.69
C ASP A 142 3.80 -9.96 -5.39
N GLY A 143 2.77 -9.57 -4.64
CA GLY A 143 1.59 -8.87 -5.16
C GLY A 143 1.86 -7.39 -5.48
N PRO A 144 0.95 -6.73 -6.20
CA PRO A 144 1.08 -5.31 -6.53
C PRO A 144 1.02 -4.40 -5.30
N GLU A 145 0.57 -4.91 -4.16
CA GLU A 145 0.37 -4.13 -2.94
C GLU A 145 1.69 -3.60 -2.35
N HIS A 146 1.58 -2.44 -1.72
CA HIS A 146 2.68 -1.84 -0.96
C HIS A 146 2.78 -2.47 0.44
N VAL A 147 3.99 -2.54 0.98
CA VAL A 147 4.25 -3.18 2.28
C VAL A 147 4.79 -2.15 3.26
N MET A 148 4.13 -1.95 4.39
CA MET A 148 4.64 -1.05 5.43
C MET A 148 5.17 -1.84 6.63
N CYS A 149 6.43 -1.61 7.02
CA CYS A 149 7.01 -2.21 8.22
C CYS A 149 6.91 -1.25 9.41
N PHE A 150 6.16 -1.67 10.44
CA PHE A 150 6.14 -1.06 11.76
C PHE A 150 6.91 -1.93 12.75
N ALA A 151 8.04 -1.42 13.25
CA ALA A 151 8.77 -2.14 14.29
C ALA A 151 9.61 -1.20 15.17
N PRO A 152 9.78 -1.53 16.48
CA PRO A 152 10.64 -0.78 17.39
C PRO A 152 12.10 -0.70 16.90
N THR A 153 12.88 0.20 17.48
CA THR A 153 14.33 0.23 17.31
C THR A 153 14.96 -1.08 17.80
N ARG A 154 16.07 -1.50 17.17
CA ARG A 154 16.84 -2.72 17.52
C ARG A 154 16.05 -4.04 17.50
N SER A 155 14.94 -4.10 16.76
CA SER A 155 14.10 -5.30 16.60
C SER A 155 14.58 -6.30 15.52
N GLY A 156 15.74 -6.05 14.91
CA GLY A 156 16.27 -6.89 13.83
C GLY A 156 15.61 -6.66 12.46
N LYS A 157 14.74 -5.66 12.29
CA LYS A 157 14.03 -5.40 11.01
C LYS A 157 14.95 -5.12 9.80
N GLY A 158 16.14 -4.52 10.03
CA GLY A 158 17.15 -4.35 8.98
C GLY A 158 17.63 -5.70 8.46
N VAL A 159 18.11 -6.56 9.36
CA VAL A 159 18.66 -7.89 9.05
C VAL A 159 17.58 -8.90 8.64
N GLY A 160 16.37 -8.80 9.17
CA GLY A 160 15.29 -9.76 8.96
C GLY A 160 14.38 -9.46 7.78
N LEU A 161 14.29 -8.20 7.32
CA LEU A 161 13.35 -7.78 6.27
C LEU A 161 14.04 -6.98 5.16
N VAL A 162 14.78 -5.92 5.50
CA VAL A 162 15.37 -5.00 4.51
C VAL A 162 16.49 -5.67 3.73
N LEU A 163 17.55 -6.14 4.40
CA LEU A 163 18.69 -6.79 3.73
C LEU A 163 18.26 -8.03 2.92
N PRO A 164 17.44 -8.96 3.45
CA PRO A 164 17.00 -10.12 2.67
C PRO A 164 16.17 -9.71 1.44
N THR A 165 15.35 -8.65 1.56
CA THR A 165 14.62 -8.11 0.41
C THR A 165 15.58 -7.56 -0.63
N LEU A 166 16.55 -6.72 -0.25
CA LEU A 166 17.52 -6.13 -1.20
C LEU A 166 18.44 -7.19 -1.84
N LEU A 167 18.74 -8.28 -1.14
CA LEU A 167 19.56 -9.38 -1.67
C LEU A 167 18.77 -10.33 -2.58
N SER A 168 17.44 -10.41 -2.44
CA SER A 168 16.59 -11.30 -3.25
C SER A 168 15.82 -10.59 -4.37
N TRP A 169 15.62 -9.28 -4.26
CA TRP A 169 14.91 -8.48 -5.26
C TRP A 169 15.80 -8.23 -6.48
N THR A 170 15.62 -8.98 -7.57
CA THR A 170 16.52 -8.89 -8.74
C THR A 170 16.18 -7.76 -9.72
N SER A 171 15.13 -6.99 -9.48
CA SER A 171 14.78 -5.81 -10.28
C SER A 171 15.40 -4.52 -9.71
N SER A 172 15.13 -3.38 -10.35
CA SER A 172 15.59 -2.08 -9.90
C SER A 172 15.07 -1.72 -8.51
N ALA A 173 15.85 -0.91 -7.79
CA ALA A 173 15.44 -0.39 -6.49
C ALA A 173 15.97 1.04 -6.25
N VAL A 174 15.17 1.86 -5.56
CA VAL A 174 15.64 3.09 -4.91
C VAL A 174 15.62 2.81 -3.41
N VAL A 175 16.76 2.95 -2.77
CA VAL A 175 16.99 2.63 -1.36
C VAL A 175 17.33 3.92 -0.64
N HIS A 176 16.41 4.46 0.15
CA HIS A 176 16.74 5.51 1.11
C HIS A 176 17.43 4.84 2.30
N ASP A 177 18.66 5.25 2.62
CA ASP A 177 19.50 4.62 3.63
C ASP A 177 20.24 5.68 4.47
N ILE A 178 19.68 6.01 5.63
CA ILE A 178 20.27 7.02 6.53
C ILE A 178 21.63 6.57 7.10
N LYS A 179 21.91 5.26 7.11
CA LYS A 179 23.10 4.75 7.79
C LYS A 179 24.21 4.30 6.85
N GLY A 180 23.91 4.06 5.58
CA GLY A 180 24.83 3.43 4.63
C GLY A 180 24.96 1.91 4.78
N GLU A 181 24.37 1.30 5.83
CA GLU A 181 24.43 -0.13 6.10
C GLU A 181 23.88 -0.96 4.93
N ASN A 182 22.84 -0.47 4.22
CA ASN A 182 22.28 -1.19 3.08
C ASN A 182 23.22 -1.12 1.88
N TRP A 183 23.85 0.04 1.62
CA TRP A 183 24.86 0.18 0.56
C TRP A 183 26.02 -0.79 0.81
N GLU A 184 26.63 -0.74 2.00
CA GLU A 184 27.81 -1.54 2.34
C GLU A 184 27.54 -3.04 2.22
N LEU A 185 26.38 -3.51 2.69
CA LEU A 185 26.09 -4.94 2.78
C LEU A 185 25.49 -5.54 1.50
N THR A 186 24.89 -4.74 0.63
CA THR A 186 24.11 -5.27 -0.50
C THR A 186 24.59 -4.81 -1.89
N SER A 187 25.30 -3.69 -1.99
CA SER A 187 25.73 -3.15 -3.28
C SER A 187 26.65 -4.12 -4.05
N GLY A 188 27.57 -4.80 -3.35
CA GLY A 188 28.50 -5.77 -3.96
C GLY A 188 27.76 -6.94 -4.62
N TRP A 189 26.83 -7.58 -3.91
CA TRP A 189 25.99 -8.64 -4.48
C TRP A 189 25.14 -8.13 -5.63
N ARG A 190 24.46 -6.99 -5.44
CA ARG A 190 23.59 -6.42 -6.47
C ARG A 190 24.36 -6.01 -7.72
N SER A 191 25.61 -5.58 -7.59
CA SER A 191 26.46 -5.18 -8.72
C SER A 191 26.74 -6.32 -9.72
N THR A 192 26.50 -7.58 -9.32
CA THR A 192 26.61 -8.74 -10.22
C THR A 192 25.52 -8.76 -11.30
N PHE A 193 24.37 -8.12 -11.06
CA PHE A 193 23.22 -8.12 -12.00
C PHE A 193 22.62 -6.72 -12.23
N SER A 194 22.80 -5.79 -11.30
CA SER A 194 22.28 -4.43 -11.31
C SER A 194 23.43 -3.43 -11.41
N HIS A 195 23.21 -2.30 -12.09
CA HIS A 195 24.07 -1.14 -11.96
C HIS A 195 23.76 -0.42 -10.64
N CYS A 196 24.68 -0.47 -9.68
CA CYS A 196 24.52 0.14 -8.35
C CYS A 196 25.13 1.55 -8.34
N LEU A 197 24.34 2.52 -7.93
CA LEU A 197 24.70 3.94 -7.83
C LEU A 197 24.57 4.37 -6.38
N LEU A 198 25.62 5.00 -5.85
CA LEU A 198 25.60 5.67 -4.56
C LEU A 198 25.38 7.16 -4.80
N PHE A 199 24.30 7.71 -4.24
CA PHE A 199 24.10 9.14 -4.15
C PHE A 199 24.16 9.57 -2.69
N ASN A 200 25.25 10.23 -2.32
CA ASN A 200 25.45 10.88 -1.04
C ASN A 200 25.77 12.36 -1.29
N PRO A 201 24.88 13.30 -0.93
CA PRO A 201 25.08 14.71 -1.26
C PRO A 201 26.31 15.34 -0.60
N THR A 202 26.84 14.75 0.47
CA THR A 202 28.01 15.26 1.21
C THR A 202 29.30 14.48 0.96
N ASP A 203 29.29 13.51 0.04
CA ASP A 203 30.48 12.75 -0.35
C ASP A 203 30.93 13.11 -1.78
N SER A 204 32.18 13.50 -1.93
CA SER A 204 32.78 13.86 -3.22
C SER A 204 32.97 12.67 -4.19
N ALA A 205 32.89 11.44 -3.70
CA ALA A 205 32.92 10.21 -4.49
C ALA A 205 31.52 9.71 -4.89
N SER A 206 30.47 10.49 -4.60
CA SER A 206 29.09 10.19 -4.96
C SER A 206 28.86 10.27 -6.48
N ALA A 207 27.93 9.45 -6.98
CA ALA A 207 27.32 9.71 -8.28
C ALA A 207 26.61 11.07 -8.26
N ARG A 208 26.58 11.74 -9.41
CA ARG A 208 26.01 13.08 -9.57
C ARG A 208 24.60 13.01 -10.10
N TYR A 209 23.76 13.91 -9.62
CA TYR A 209 22.40 14.09 -10.09
C TYR A 209 21.99 15.55 -9.99
N ASN A 210 21.70 16.15 -11.15
CA ASN A 210 21.22 17.52 -11.26
C ASN A 210 19.69 17.54 -11.48
N PRO A 211 18.90 17.98 -10.48
CA PRO A 211 17.44 18.02 -10.60
C PRO A 211 16.92 18.90 -11.74
N LEU A 212 17.68 19.94 -12.13
CA LEU A 212 17.27 20.85 -13.20
C LEU A 212 17.34 20.19 -14.58
N LEU A 213 18.20 19.18 -14.75
CA LEU A 213 18.33 18.48 -16.03
C LEU A 213 17.20 17.47 -16.29
N GLU A 214 16.29 17.25 -15.34
CA GLU A 214 15.06 16.46 -15.56
C GLU A 214 13.87 17.32 -16.05
N VAL A 215 14.03 18.65 -16.04
CA VAL A 215 13.01 19.58 -16.54
C VAL A 215 12.89 19.43 -18.06
N ARG A 216 11.67 19.15 -18.53
CA ARG A 216 11.38 19.09 -19.96
C ARG A 216 11.02 20.47 -20.48
N LYS A 217 11.88 21.03 -21.34
CA LYS A 217 11.61 22.27 -22.05
C LYS A 217 10.35 22.16 -22.93
N GLY A 218 9.60 23.25 -23.05
CA GLY A 218 8.32 23.31 -23.76
C GLY A 218 7.13 23.18 -22.82
N ALA A 219 6.06 22.50 -23.25
CA ALA A 219 4.75 22.54 -22.57
C ALA A 219 4.76 22.11 -21.08
N ALA A 220 5.71 21.28 -20.66
CA ALA A 220 5.80 20.79 -19.28
C ALA A 220 6.73 21.61 -18.37
N GLU A 221 7.52 22.53 -18.91
CA GLU A 221 8.66 23.13 -18.19
C GLU A 221 8.24 23.93 -16.97
N VAL A 222 7.16 24.72 -17.09
CA VAL A 222 6.66 25.54 -15.99
C VAL A 222 6.17 24.65 -14.85
N ARG A 223 5.44 23.58 -15.18
CA ARG A 223 4.97 22.59 -14.20
C ARG A 223 6.16 21.89 -13.53
N ASP A 224 7.14 21.44 -14.31
CA ASP A 224 8.31 20.73 -13.82
C ASP A 224 9.13 21.64 -12.88
N VAL A 225 9.34 22.92 -13.24
CA VAL A 225 10.05 23.91 -12.42
C VAL A 225 9.25 24.31 -11.17
N GLN A 226 7.93 24.47 -11.26
CA GLN A 226 7.07 24.73 -10.09
C GLN A 226 7.18 23.61 -9.06
N ASN A 227 7.19 22.34 -9.49
CA ASN A 227 7.38 21.21 -8.56
C ASN A 227 8.74 21.27 -7.84
N ILE A 228 9.79 21.74 -8.52
CA ILE A 228 11.11 21.94 -7.89
C ILE A 228 11.02 23.08 -6.87
N ALA A 229 10.47 24.23 -7.26
CA ALA A 229 10.31 25.40 -6.40
C ALA A 229 9.44 25.10 -5.16
N ASP A 230 8.38 24.30 -5.30
CA ASP A 230 7.51 23.88 -4.19
C ASP A 230 8.30 23.17 -3.08
N ILE A 231 9.22 22.29 -3.44
CA ILE A 231 10.05 21.54 -2.47
C ILE A 231 11.14 22.41 -1.87
N LEU A 232 11.72 23.33 -2.66
CA LEU A 232 12.73 24.27 -2.17
C LEU A 232 12.13 25.23 -1.13
N VAL A 233 10.90 25.71 -1.36
CA VAL A 233 10.21 26.66 -0.47
C VAL A 233 9.55 25.96 0.73
N ASP A 234 9.17 24.69 0.60
CA ASP A 234 8.70 23.86 1.72
C ASP A 234 9.53 22.56 1.90
N PRO A 235 10.75 22.67 2.46
CA PRO A 235 11.63 21.52 2.69
C PRO A 235 11.05 20.44 3.60
N GLU A 236 10.05 20.75 4.42
CA GLU A 236 9.47 19.82 5.41
C GLU A 236 8.10 19.26 4.97
N GLY A 237 7.43 19.92 4.02
CA GLY A 237 6.05 19.60 3.64
C GLY A 237 5.05 19.93 4.74
N ALA A 238 5.40 20.88 5.60
CA ALA A 238 4.69 21.18 6.85
C ALA A 238 3.95 22.52 6.80
N LEU A 239 4.09 23.29 5.72
CA LEU A 239 3.43 24.58 5.60
C LEU A 239 1.93 24.39 5.30
N GLU A 240 1.07 24.57 6.30
CA GLU A 240 -0.38 24.58 6.10
C GLU A 240 -0.84 25.76 5.23
N ARG A 241 -0.18 26.91 5.35
CA ARG A 241 -0.38 28.09 4.51
C ARG A 241 0.95 28.79 4.26
N ARG A 242 1.24 29.06 2.99
CA ARG A 242 2.40 29.86 2.59
C ARG A 242 2.20 31.33 2.91
N SER A 243 3.19 31.96 3.53
CA SER A 243 3.28 33.40 3.71
C SER A 243 3.38 34.13 2.36
N HIS A 244 3.13 35.45 2.36
CA HIS A 244 3.32 36.28 1.17
C HIS A 244 4.77 36.20 0.63
N TRP A 245 5.74 36.16 1.54
CA TRP A 245 7.16 36.05 1.21
C TRP A 245 7.50 34.71 0.54
N GLU A 246 6.97 33.61 1.06
CA GLU A 246 7.14 32.27 0.48
C GLU A 246 6.50 32.16 -0.90
N LYS A 247 5.27 32.69 -1.07
CA LYS A 247 4.58 32.71 -2.38
C LYS A 247 5.36 33.51 -3.43
N THR A 248 5.85 34.69 -3.06
CA THR A 248 6.59 35.54 -3.99
C THR A 248 7.99 34.97 -4.25
N SER A 249 8.64 34.37 -3.26
CA SER A 249 9.93 33.67 -3.42
C SER A 249 9.79 32.45 -4.32
N HIS A 250 8.69 31.71 -4.21
CA HIS A 250 8.36 30.63 -5.13
C HIS A 250 8.28 31.14 -6.58
N SER A 251 7.52 32.22 -6.83
CA SER A 251 7.42 32.82 -8.18
C SER A 251 8.77 33.32 -8.70
N LEU A 252 9.61 33.89 -7.82
CA LEU A 252 10.98 34.28 -8.14
C LEU A 252 11.82 33.07 -8.56
N LEU A 253 11.84 32.01 -7.75
CA LEU A 253 12.61 30.79 -8.05
C LEU A 253 12.18 30.17 -9.37
N VAL A 254 10.88 30.12 -9.67
CA VAL A 254 10.39 29.63 -10.97
C VAL A 254 10.96 30.44 -12.13
N GLY A 255 10.89 31.77 -12.05
CA GLY A 255 11.42 32.65 -13.09
C GLY A 255 12.93 32.53 -13.27
N VAL A 256 13.69 32.47 -12.17
CA VAL A 256 15.17 32.39 -12.24
C VAL A 256 15.64 31.01 -12.69
N ILE A 257 15.00 29.93 -12.25
CA ILE A 257 15.33 28.58 -12.72
C ILE A 257 15.08 28.48 -14.24
N LEU A 258 13.96 29.00 -14.75
CA LEU A 258 13.71 29.05 -16.19
C LEU A 258 14.75 29.91 -16.93
N HIS A 259 15.10 31.06 -16.37
CA HIS A 259 16.18 31.89 -16.92
C HIS A 259 17.49 31.12 -17.01
N VAL A 260 17.91 30.43 -15.94
CA VAL A 260 19.11 29.57 -15.92
C VAL A 260 19.00 28.47 -16.99
N LEU A 261 17.88 27.76 -17.06
CA LEU A 261 17.67 26.66 -18.02
C LEU A 261 17.77 27.10 -19.49
N TYR A 262 17.44 28.35 -19.82
CA TYR A 262 17.51 28.88 -21.18
C TYR A 262 18.79 29.66 -21.47
N ALA A 263 19.21 30.57 -20.60
CA ALA A 263 20.25 31.56 -20.88
C ALA A 263 21.66 31.18 -20.43
N GLU A 264 21.81 30.50 -19.28
CA GLU A 264 23.12 30.31 -18.66
C GLU A 264 23.87 29.08 -19.19
N GLN A 265 25.19 29.04 -19.16
CA GLN A 265 25.90 27.81 -19.55
C GLN A 265 25.72 26.70 -18.50
N GLN A 266 25.84 27.07 -17.22
CA GLN A 266 25.69 26.14 -16.10
C GLN A 266 24.23 26.04 -15.68
N LYS A 267 23.64 24.86 -15.87
CA LYS A 267 22.21 24.60 -15.58
C LYS A 267 22.02 24.03 -14.18
N THR A 268 22.51 24.72 -13.15
CA THR A 268 22.61 24.18 -11.77
C THR A 268 21.86 25.06 -10.75
N LEU A 269 21.46 24.47 -9.62
CA LEU A 269 20.89 25.24 -8.50
C LEU A 269 21.92 26.14 -7.82
N THR A 270 23.21 25.78 -7.90
CA THR A 270 24.30 26.67 -7.51
C THR A 270 24.30 27.94 -8.37
N ARG A 271 24.16 27.81 -9.70
CA ARG A 271 24.09 28.97 -10.60
C ARG A 271 22.89 29.88 -10.32
N VAL A 272 21.73 29.28 -9.99
CA VAL A 272 20.56 30.04 -9.51
C VAL A 272 20.91 30.87 -8.27
N THR A 273 21.65 30.29 -7.33
CA THR A 273 22.09 30.96 -6.10
C THR A 273 23.04 32.11 -6.39
N GLU A 274 24.00 31.91 -7.29
CA GLU A 274 24.96 32.92 -7.71
C GLU A 274 24.27 34.13 -8.36
N ILE A 275 23.30 33.91 -9.23
CA ILE A 275 22.56 34.99 -9.90
C ILE A 275 21.74 35.82 -8.89
N LEU A 276 21.17 35.16 -7.89
CA LEU A 276 20.37 35.83 -6.85
C LEU A 276 21.23 36.55 -5.81
N ALA A 277 22.44 36.05 -5.54
CA ALA A 277 23.30 36.55 -4.46
C ALA A 277 24.62 37.15 -4.95
N ASP A 278 24.66 37.67 -6.19
CA ASP A 278 25.84 38.32 -6.76
C ASP A 278 26.15 39.65 -6.04
N PRO A 279 27.29 39.79 -5.34
CA PRO A 279 27.65 41.04 -4.67
C PRO A 279 28.06 42.15 -5.65
N ALA A 280 28.45 41.81 -6.87
CA ALA A 280 28.89 42.78 -7.88
C ALA A 280 27.71 43.39 -8.67
N GLN A 281 26.50 42.85 -8.51
CA GLN A 281 25.33 43.25 -9.28
C GLN A 281 24.10 43.43 -8.40
N SER A 282 23.43 44.58 -8.55
CA SER A 282 22.15 44.79 -7.86
C SER A 282 21.08 43.83 -8.40
N PHE A 283 20.22 43.35 -7.51
CA PHE A 283 19.13 42.45 -7.91
C PHE A 283 18.18 43.09 -8.95
N GLU A 284 17.97 44.41 -8.88
CA GLU A 284 17.25 45.15 -9.91
C GLU A 284 17.87 45.00 -11.31
N LYS A 285 19.20 45.09 -11.39
CA LYS A 285 19.92 44.89 -12.64
C LYS A 285 19.80 43.45 -13.12
N THR A 286 19.85 42.46 -12.22
CA THR A 286 19.56 41.05 -12.55
C THR A 286 18.17 40.89 -13.19
N LEU A 287 17.13 41.48 -12.60
CA LEU A 287 15.77 41.43 -13.14
C LEU A 287 15.67 42.10 -14.52
N ARG A 288 16.38 43.22 -14.74
CA ARG A 288 16.46 43.87 -16.06
C ARG A 288 17.18 43.01 -17.09
N ILE A 289 18.26 42.33 -16.70
CA ILE A 289 18.96 41.37 -17.57
C ILE A 289 18.02 40.23 -17.95
N MET A 290 17.28 39.67 -16.99
CA MET A 290 16.27 38.65 -17.26
C MET A 290 15.22 39.11 -18.29
N LEU A 291 14.84 40.40 -18.27
CA LEU A 291 13.90 40.99 -19.26
C LEU A 291 14.51 41.27 -20.62
N ALA A 292 15.82 41.44 -20.72
CA ALA A 292 16.52 41.71 -21.98
C ALA A 292 17.07 40.43 -22.64
N THR A 293 17.12 39.33 -21.90
CA THR A 293 17.73 38.09 -22.36
C THR A 293 16.82 37.36 -23.35
N ASN A 294 17.39 36.91 -24.47
CA ASN A 294 16.71 36.02 -25.39
C ASN A 294 16.66 34.59 -24.82
N HIS A 295 15.47 34.02 -24.65
CA HIS A 295 15.28 32.65 -24.14
C HIS A 295 14.75 31.70 -25.21
N LEU A 296 13.76 32.14 -25.98
CA LEU A 296 12.97 31.30 -26.88
C LEU A 296 13.11 31.71 -28.35
N GLY A 297 13.66 32.89 -28.61
CA GLY A 297 13.75 33.48 -29.94
C GLY A 297 15.06 33.14 -30.64
N THR A 298 15.19 33.61 -31.87
CA THR A 298 16.45 33.52 -32.63
C THR A 298 17.32 34.74 -32.32
N GLU A 299 18.57 34.75 -32.79
CA GLU A 299 19.43 35.95 -32.68
C GLU A 299 18.81 37.18 -33.37
N ALA A 300 18.07 36.97 -34.46
CA ALA A 300 17.42 38.04 -35.23
C ALA A 300 16.09 38.50 -34.61
N GLU A 301 15.37 37.60 -33.92
CA GLU A 301 14.10 37.90 -33.26
C GLU A 301 14.15 37.40 -31.81
N PRO A 302 14.79 38.17 -30.91
CA PRO A 302 14.95 37.76 -29.53
C PRO A 302 13.59 37.73 -28.82
N LYS A 303 13.32 36.63 -28.12
CA LYS A 303 12.07 36.42 -27.39
C LYS A 303 12.34 36.00 -25.96
N VAL A 304 11.91 36.86 -25.04
CA VAL A 304 11.97 36.60 -23.60
C VAL A 304 10.93 35.54 -23.25
N HIS A 305 11.29 34.61 -22.37
CA HIS A 305 10.35 33.62 -21.87
C HIS A 305 9.21 34.32 -21.08
N PRO A 306 7.92 34.10 -21.42
CA PRO A 306 6.80 34.81 -20.80
C PRO A 306 6.77 34.78 -19.27
N VAL A 307 7.03 33.62 -18.66
CA VAL A 307 7.10 33.48 -17.19
C VAL A 307 8.27 34.27 -16.60
N VAL A 308 9.45 34.23 -17.23
CA VAL A 308 10.63 35.01 -16.79
C VAL A 308 10.31 36.51 -16.83
N ALA A 309 9.68 36.96 -17.92
CA ALA A 309 9.27 38.36 -18.07
C ALA A 309 8.21 38.79 -17.04
N ALA A 310 7.21 37.93 -16.78
CA ALA A 310 6.17 38.19 -15.79
C ALA A 310 6.78 38.30 -14.38
N THR A 311 7.58 37.33 -13.95
CA THR A 311 8.28 37.34 -12.66
C THR A 311 9.14 38.59 -12.50
N ALA A 312 9.93 38.94 -13.52
CA ALA A 312 10.81 40.10 -13.45
C ALA A 312 10.04 41.42 -13.36
N ARG A 313 8.96 41.60 -14.14
CA ARG A 313 8.10 42.79 -14.07
C ARG A 313 7.38 42.90 -12.74
N GLU A 314 6.86 41.79 -12.21
CA GLU A 314 6.19 41.75 -10.91
C GLU A 314 7.12 42.27 -9.80
N LEU A 315 8.36 41.80 -9.76
CA LEU A 315 9.34 42.20 -8.75
C LEU A 315 9.87 43.62 -8.95
N LEU A 316 10.00 44.09 -10.20
CA LEU A 316 10.38 45.47 -10.49
C LEU A 316 9.29 46.49 -10.12
N ASN A 317 8.02 46.07 -10.11
CA ASN A 317 6.89 46.90 -9.69
C ASN A 317 6.73 46.99 -8.17
N LYS A 318 7.50 46.21 -7.40
CA LYS A 318 7.47 46.23 -5.93
C LYS A 318 8.42 47.28 -5.37
N SER A 319 8.14 47.72 -4.14
CA SER A 319 9.07 48.57 -3.40
C SER A 319 10.41 47.85 -3.17
N GLU A 320 11.49 48.62 -3.03
CA GLU A 320 12.83 48.07 -2.80
C GLU A 320 12.89 47.16 -1.56
N ASN A 321 12.24 47.57 -0.47
CA ASN A 321 12.16 46.80 0.78
C ASN A 321 11.43 45.47 0.59
N GLU A 322 10.28 45.47 -0.10
CA GLU A 322 9.54 44.23 -0.38
C GLU A 322 10.37 43.31 -1.29
N ARG A 323 10.96 43.86 -2.35
CA ARG A 323 11.81 43.10 -3.27
C ARG A 323 13.02 42.48 -2.56
N SER A 324 13.66 43.22 -1.65
CA SER A 324 14.77 42.72 -0.84
C SER A 324 14.35 41.61 0.14
N GLY A 325 13.16 41.74 0.75
CA GLY A 325 12.56 40.69 1.59
C GLY A 325 12.30 39.38 0.83
N VAL A 326 11.78 39.48 -0.40
CA VAL A 326 11.59 38.31 -1.28
C VAL A 326 12.93 37.68 -1.64
N LEU A 327 13.92 38.48 -2.03
CA LEU A 327 15.24 37.98 -2.41
C LEU A 327 15.91 37.21 -1.27
N SER A 328 15.96 37.82 -0.08
CA SER A 328 16.61 37.21 1.10
C SER A 328 15.93 35.89 1.48
N THR A 329 14.61 35.83 1.40
CA THR A 329 13.84 34.59 1.61
C THR A 329 14.18 33.53 0.56
N ALA A 330 14.19 33.87 -0.74
CA ALA A 330 14.52 32.93 -1.80
C ALA A 330 15.95 32.38 -1.69
N VAL A 331 16.92 33.24 -1.36
CA VAL A 331 18.32 32.83 -1.15
C VAL A 331 18.47 31.89 0.04
N SER A 332 17.66 32.07 1.11
CA SER A 332 17.69 31.21 2.30
C SER A 332 17.36 29.75 1.98
N PHE A 333 16.42 29.51 1.05
CA PHE A 333 16.05 28.17 0.60
C PHE A 333 17.14 27.47 -0.21
N LEU A 334 18.05 28.25 -0.80
CA LEU A 334 19.14 27.74 -1.64
C LEU A 334 20.46 27.57 -0.87
N GLY A 335 20.47 27.82 0.45
CA GLY A 335 21.69 27.78 1.27
C GLY A 335 22.49 26.47 1.15
N LEU A 336 21.81 25.34 0.95
CA LEU A 336 22.44 24.02 0.75
C LEU A 336 23.40 23.98 -0.45
N TYR A 337 23.08 24.68 -1.56
CA TYR A 337 23.84 24.60 -2.82
C TYR A 337 25.10 25.47 -2.84
N ARG A 338 25.36 26.19 -1.75
CA ARG A 338 26.62 26.92 -1.52
C ARG A 338 27.75 25.98 -1.05
N ASP A 339 27.39 24.79 -0.55
CA ASP A 339 28.36 23.76 -0.19
C ASP A 339 29.06 23.24 -1.46
N PRO A 340 30.40 23.30 -1.56
CA PRO A 340 31.13 22.87 -2.75
C PRO A 340 30.91 21.39 -3.12
N VAL A 341 30.73 20.52 -2.12
CA VAL A 341 30.50 19.09 -2.36
C VAL A 341 29.11 18.86 -2.92
N VAL A 342 28.09 19.53 -2.35
CA VAL A 342 26.72 19.45 -2.88
C VAL A 342 26.64 20.07 -4.28
N SER A 343 27.30 21.20 -4.50
CA SER A 343 27.39 21.85 -5.82
C SER A 343 27.93 20.88 -6.86
N ARG A 344 29.09 20.25 -6.59
CA ARG A 344 29.68 19.22 -7.47
C ARG A 344 28.72 18.05 -7.69
N ASN A 345 28.09 17.56 -6.64
CA ASN A 345 27.17 16.42 -6.72
C ASN A 345 25.86 16.72 -7.46
N THR A 346 25.55 18.01 -7.67
CA THR A 346 24.34 18.48 -8.37
C THR A 346 24.65 19.25 -9.65
N GLU A 347 25.90 19.25 -10.13
CA GLU A 347 26.30 19.99 -11.33
C GLU A 347 25.86 19.29 -12.62
N SER A 348 25.81 17.96 -12.62
CA SER A 348 25.53 17.11 -13.79
C SER A 348 24.80 15.83 -13.38
N CYS A 349 24.47 14.97 -14.35
CA CYS A 349 23.80 13.69 -14.12
C CYS A 349 24.65 12.54 -14.64
N ASP A 350 25.02 11.63 -13.76
CA ASP A 350 25.62 10.34 -14.16
C ASP A 350 24.54 9.28 -14.46
N TRP A 351 23.28 9.55 -14.09
CA TRP A 351 22.11 8.70 -14.33
C TRP A 351 20.83 9.53 -14.51
N ARG A 352 19.79 8.92 -15.10
CA ARG A 352 18.47 9.54 -15.35
C ARG A 352 17.36 8.73 -14.70
N ILE A 353 16.26 9.40 -14.33
CA ILE A 353 15.10 8.72 -13.72
C ILE A 353 14.56 7.62 -14.65
N ALA A 354 14.53 7.87 -15.96
CA ALA A 354 14.08 6.89 -16.94
C ALA A 354 14.91 5.58 -16.91
N ASN A 355 16.18 5.63 -16.51
CA ASN A 355 17.02 4.43 -16.42
C ASN A 355 16.57 3.47 -15.31
N LEU A 356 15.90 3.97 -14.27
CA LEU A 356 15.39 3.14 -13.16
C LEU A 356 14.42 2.06 -13.67
N VAL A 357 13.65 2.36 -14.71
CA VAL A 357 12.63 1.45 -15.25
C VAL A 357 12.94 0.94 -16.66
N GLY A 358 13.75 1.65 -17.45
CA GLY A 358 13.93 1.39 -18.88
C GLY A 358 15.37 1.13 -19.36
N ALA A 359 16.37 1.06 -18.48
CA ALA A 359 17.74 0.65 -18.89
C ALA A 359 17.77 -0.83 -19.32
N ASP A 360 18.86 -1.34 -19.89
CA ASP A 360 18.95 -2.77 -20.25
C ASP A 360 19.22 -3.67 -19.05
N ARG A 361 20.00 -3.20 -18.07
CA ARG A 361 20.24 -3.86 -16.78
C ARG A 361 19.49 -3.15 -15.65
N PRO A 362 18.99 -3.85 -14.61
CA PRO A 362 18.43 -3.23 -13.41
C PRO A 362 19.34 -2.13 -12.84
N VAL A 363 18.75 -1.10 -12.26
CA VAL A 363 19.48 0.00 -11.63
C VAL A 363 19.09 0.07 -10.15
N THR A 364 20.09 0.14 -9.28
CA THR A 364 19.88 0.32 -7.85
C THR A 364 20.48 1.64 -7.41
N LEU A 365 19.63 2.58 -7.01
CA LEU A 365 20.05 3.87 -6.48
C LEU A 365 19.98 3.83 -4.96
N TYR A 366 21.11 4.02 -4.30
CA TYR A 366 21.20 4.20 -2.85
C TYR A 366 21.30 5.68 -2.54
N LEU A 367 20.28 6.22 -1.90
CA LEU A 367 20.24 7.57 -1.36
C LEU A 367 20.77 7.51 0.07
N VAL A 368 22.07 7.70 0.24
CA VAL A 368 22.74 7.61 1.54
C VAL A 368 22.86 9.01 2.12
N VAL A 369 22.33 9.18 3.33
CA VAL A 369 22.30 10.47 4.01
C VAL A 369 22.86 10.32 5.41
N PRO A 370 24.11 10.76 5.67
CA PRO A 370 24.70 10.66 7.00
C PRO A 370 23.80 11.28 8.08
N PRO A 371 23.69 10.68 9.28
CA PRO A 371 22.82 11.19 10.34
C PRO A 371 23.12 12.65 10.74
N SER A 372 24.38 13.08 10.63
CA SER A 372 24.83 14.47 10.87
C SER A 372 24.22 15.48 9.90
N ASP A 373 23.96 15.06 8.68
CA ASP A 373 23.59 15.93 7.56
C ASP A 373 22.13 15.76 7.14
N ILE A 374 21.38 14.93 7.86
CA ILE A 374 20.01 14.57 7.49
C ILE A 374 19.11 15.79 7.38
N SER A 375 19.09 16.67 8.38
CA SER A 375 18.26 17.87 8.35
C SER A 375 18.69 18.84 7.25
N ARG A 376 20.00 18.94 6.99
CA ARG A 376 20.56 19.86 6.00
C ARG A 376 20.27 19.43 4.56
N THR A 377 20.37 18.13 4.28
CA THR A 377 20.30 17.56 2.92
C THR A 377 18.93 17.01 2.54
N LYS A 378 18.04 16.86 3.53
CA LYS A 378 16.65 16.46 3.35
C LYS A 378 15.91 17.14 2.18
N PRO A 379 15.99 18.48 1.96
CA PRO A 379 15.31 19.09 0.82
C PRO A 379 15.73 18.49 -0.53
N LEU A 380 17.02 18.20 -0.72
CA LEU A 380 17.55 17.61 -1.95
C LEU A 380 17.09 16.15 -2.12
N ILE A 381 17.10 15.36 -1.03
CA ILE A 381 16.65 13.97 -1.07
C ILE A 381 15.15 13.88 -1.35
N ARG A 382 14.35 14.76 -0.73
CA ARG A 382 12.92 14.90 -1.02
C ARG A 382 12.67 15.31 -2.47
N LEU A 383 13.49 16.22 -3.01
CA LEU A 383 13.41 16.65 -4.40
C LEU A 383 13.64 15.48 -5.36
N ILE A 384 14.68 14.69 -5.14
CA ILE A 384 14.98 13.50 -5.95
C ILE A 384 13.83 12.48 -5.87
N LEU A 385 13.36 12.15 -4.66
CA LEU A 385 12.26 11.19 -4.48
C LEU A 385 10.95 11.66 -5.12
N ASN A 386 10.63 12.95 -5.01
CA ASN A 386 9.43 13.51 -5.63
C ASN A 386 9.54 13.49 -7.17
N GLN A 387 10.71 13.86 -7.73
CA GLN A 387 10.94 13.75 -9.16
C GLN A 387 10.81 12.30 -9.65
N ILE A 388 11.41 11.33 -8.94
CA ILE A 388 11.27 9.90 -9.25
C ILE A 388 9.79 9.49 -9.24
N GLY A 389 9.08 9.78 -8.14
CA GLY A 389 7.69 9.39 -7.97
C GLY A 389 6.77 9.96 -9.05
N ARG A 390 6.85 11.28 -9.30
CA ARG A 390 6.03 11.95 -10.32
C ARG A 390 6.39 11.48 -11.72
N ARG A 391 7.68 11.48 -12.07
CA ARG A 391 8.11 11.17 -13.44
C ARG A 391 7.78 9.74 -13.83
N LEU A 392 7.88 8.79 -12.91
CA LEU A 392 7.55 7.39 -13.18
C LEU A 392 6.04 7.09 -13.15
N THR A 393 5.20 8.06 -12.76
CA THR A 393 3.74 7.91 -12.70
C THR A 393 2.97 8.85 -13.65
N GLU A 394 3.66 9.56 -14.54
CA GLU A 394 3.04 10.56 -15.43
C GLU A 394 2.29 9.98 -16.63
N SER A 395 2.79 8.89 -17.20
CA SER A 395 2.15 8.25 -18.35
C SER A 395 2.18 6.75 -18.14
N LEU A 396 1.00 6.14 -18.10
CA LEU A 396 0.83 4.68 -18.08
C LEU A 396 1.10 4.18 -19.51
N ASN A 397 2.31 4.45 -20.03
CA ASN A 397 2.80 3.91 -21.29
C ASN A 397 3.26 2.46 -21.11
N VAL A 398 2.45 1.68 -20.40
CA VAL A 398 2.46 0.23 -20.53
C VAL A 398 1.69 -0.04 -21.81
N ARG A 399 2.30 0.20 -22.97
CA ARG A 399 1.85 -0.50 -24.17
C ARG A 399 1.95 -1.97 -23.81
N ALA A 400 0.82 -2.67 -23.79
CA ALA A 400 0.77 -4.09 -23.53
C ALA A 400 1.78 -4.78 -24.47
N GLY A 401 2.89 -5.28 -23.92
CA GLY A 401 4.00 -5.85 -24.68
C GLY A 401 5.34 -5.10 -24.62
N ASP A 402 5.46 -3.96 -23.94
CA ASP A 402 6.76 -3.30 -23.74
C ASP A 402 7.56 -4.05 -22.67
N ALA A 403 8.23 -5.13 -23.10
CA ALA A 403 9.00 -6.05 -22.25
C ALA A 403 10.15 -5.38 -21.46
N LYS A 404 10.41 -4.10 -21.69
CA LYS A 404 11.49 -3.33 -21.06
C LYS A 404 11.08 -2.63 -19.75
N HIS A 405 9.79 -2.44 -19.45
CA HIS A 405 9.38 -1.74 -18.23
C HIS A 405 9.42 -2.67 -17.02
N ARG A 406 10.47 -2.56 -16.21
CA ARG A 406 10.71 -3.41 -15.04
C ARG A 406 10.04 -2.88 -13.77
N GLN A 407 9.88 -3.78 -12.79
CA GLN A 407 9.42 -3.39 -11.46
C GLN A 407 10.48 -2.55 -10.72
N LEU A 408 10.04 -1.53 -9.99
CA LEU A 408 10.89 -0.69 -9.15
C LEU A 408 10.50 -0.85 -7.68
N LEU A 409 11.44 -1.23 -6.82
CA LEU A 409 11.26 -1.21 -5.37
C LEU A 409 11.67 0.14 -4.79
N LEU A 410 10.76 0.86 -4.14
CA LEU A 410 11.08 2.01 -3.30
C LEU A 410 11.25 1.53 -1.85
N MET A 411 12.47 1.15 -1.48
CA MET A 411 12.84 0.77 -0.11
C MET A 411 13.14 2.04 0.68
N LEU A 412 12.16 2.51 1.46
CA LEU A 412 12.28 3.77 2.21
C LEU A 412 12.61 3.46 3.67
N ASP A 413 13.89 3.28 3.95
CA ASP A 413 14.38 3.05 5.29
C ASP A 413 14.21 4.32 6.13
N GLU A 414 13.65 4.21 7.33
CA GLU A 414 13.30 5.37 8.18
C GLU A 414 12.46 6.43 7.46
N PHE A 415 11.38 6.01 6.79
CA PHE A 415 10.45 6.87 6.06
C PHE A 415 10.03 8.17 6.81
N PRO A 416 9.78 8.19 8.13
CA PRO A 416 9.43 9.42 8.84
C PRO A 416 10.49 10.53 8.78
N ALA A 417 11.77 10.18 8.61
CA ALA A 417 12.84 11.17 8.55
C ALA A 417 12.73 12.08 7.31
N LEU A 418 12.05 11.62 6.26
CA LEU A 418 11.80 12.38 5.05
C LEU A 418 10.75 13.47 5.23
N GLY A 419 10.01 13.53 6.33
CA GLY A 419 8.90 14.48 6.52
C GLY A 419 7.68 14.11 5.67
N ARG A 420 6.75 15.04 5.45
CA ARG A 420 5.54 14.78 4.66
C ARG A 420 5.85 14.83 3.17
N LEU A 421 5.62 13.73 2.45
CA LEU A 421 5.80 13.64 1.00
C LEU A 421 4.43 13.59 0.32
N ASP A 422 3.92 14.73 -0.13
CA ASP A 422 2.56 14.84 -0.72
C ASP A 422 2.35 13.95 -1.94
N PHE A 423 3.40 13.75 -2.76
CA PHE A 423 3.33 12.81 -3.88
C PHE A 423 3.11 11.37 -3.40
N PHE A 424 3.71 10.99 -2.27
CA PHE A 424 3.59 9.63 -1.76
C PHE A 424 2.19 9.41 -1.20
N GLU A 425 1.60 10.40 -0.52
CA GLU A 425 0.22 10.35 -0.04
C GLU A 425 -0.79 10.19 -1.18
N SER A 426 -0.63 10.96 -2.26
CA SER A 426 -1.54 10.94 -3.41
C SER A 426 -1.30 9.78 -4.38
N ALA A 427 -0.05 9.37 -4.58
CA ALA A 427 0.32 8.37 -5.59
C ALA A 427 0.30 6.92 -5.10
N LEU A 428 0.33 6.67 -3.78
CA LEU A 428 0.33 5.30 -3.23
C LEU A 428 -0.85 4.45 -3.69
N ALA A 429 -1.99 5.07 -4.03
CA ALA A 429 -3.16 4.35 -4.53
C ALA A 429 -2.97 3.76 -5.94
N PHE A 430 -2.10 4.35 -6.78
CA PHE A 430 -1.96 3.97 -8.19
C PHE A 430 -0.53 3.60 -8.63
N MET A 431 0.50 3.89 -7.84
CA MET A 431 1.92 3.57 -8.13
C MET A 431 2.13 2.09 -8.48
N ALA A 432 1.36 1.20 -7.87
CA ALA A 432 1.37 -0.23 -8.18
C ALA A 432 1.10 -0.52 -9.67
N GLY A 433 0.19 0.23 -10.32
CA GLY A 433 -0.12 0.12 -11.74
C GLY A 433 1.02 0.55 -12.67
N TYR A 434 2.01 1.28 -12.15
CA TYR A 434 3.21 1.70 -12.86
C TYR A 434 4.41 0.77 -12.62
N GLY A 435 4.19 -0.35 -11.93
CA GLY A 435 5.26 -1.30 -11.57
C GLY A 435 6.13 -0.83 -10.41
N ILE A 436 5.69 0.17 -9.64
CA ILE A 436 6.43 0.70 -8.49
C ILE A 436 5.88 0.06 -7.22
N ARG A 437 6.72 -0.64 -6.45
CA ARG A 437 6.38 -1.23 -5.16
C ARG A 437 7.04 -0.43 -4.04
N ALA A 438 6.25 0.22 -3.21
CA ALA A 438 6.76 0.92 -2.04
C ALA A 438 6.90 -0.01 -0.83
N TYR A 439 8.04 0.10 -0.15
CA TYR A 439 8.32 -0.55 1.13
C TYR A 439 8.80 0.49 2.17
N PRO A 440 7.89 1.33 2.72
CA PRO A 440 8.23 2.26 3.80
C PRO A 440 8.43 1.57 5.14
N ARG A 441 9.49 1.96 5.85
CA ARG A 441 9.76 1.54 7.23
C ARG A 441 9.54 2.69 8.20
N ARG A 442 8.70 2.47 9.21
CA ARG A 442 8.48 3.41 10.32
C ARG A 442 9.03 2.86 11.63
N ARG A 443 9.73 3.69 12.40
CA ARG A 443 10.00 3.42 13.82
C ARG A 443 8.72 3.57 14.61
N ARG A 444 8.52 2.67 15.57
CA ARG A 444 7.50 2.84 16.59
C ARG A 444 8.00 3.88 17.59
N GLU A 445 7.40 5.07 17.60
CA GLU A 445 7.51 5.99 18.72
C GLU A 445 6.60 5.52 19.86
N SER A 446 7.05 5.67 21.10
CA SER A 446 6.29 5.37 22.30
C SER A 446 5.13 6.36 22.45
N SER A 447 4.01 6.10 21.77
CA SER A 447 2.75 6.81 22.05
C SER A 447 2.09 6.20 23.31
N PRO A 448 1.71 7.01 24.32
CA PRO A 448 1.06 6.52 25.55
C PRO A 448 -0.28 5.80 25.31
N LEU A 449 -0.93 6.06 24.16
CA LEU A 449 -2.26 5.54 23.84
C LEU A 449 -2.30 4.00 23.68
N TRP A 450 -1.17 3.38 23.35
CA TRP A 450 -1.13 1.93 23.15
C TRP A 450 -0.57 1.16 24.36
N GLU A 451 0.21 1.80 25.24
CA GLU A 451 0.76 1.14 26.45
C GLU A 451 -0.34 0.63 27.38
N ARG A 452 -1.52 1.25 27.37
CA ARG A 452 -2.71 0.73 28.07
C ARG A 452 -3.19 -0.64 27.59
N LYS A 453 -2.77 -1.12 26.41
CA LYS A 453 -3.07 -2.48 25.92
C LYS A 453 -2.00 -3.51 26.28
N ARG A 454 -0.85 -3.11 26.86
CA ARG A 454 0.23 -4.03 27.26
C ARG A 454 0.08 -4.58 28.69
N THR A 455 -0.85 -4.04 29.47
CA THR A 455 -1.13 -4.47 30.85
C THR A 455 -2.00 -5.73 30.95
N LEU A 456 -2.48 -6.31 29.84
CA LEU A 456 -3.04 -7.66 29.83
C LEU A 456 -1.91 -8.68 29.60
N ARG A 457 -1.04 -8.85 30.60
CA ARG A 457 -0.13 -10.00 30.68
C ARG A 457 -0.97 -11.25 30.95
N LEU A 458 -0.87 -12.22 30.05
CA LEU A 458 -1.28 -13.60 30.31
C LEU A 458 -0.49 -14.15 31.52
N PRO A 459 -1.13 -14.85 32.46
CA PRO A 459 -0.42 -15.52 33.54
C PRO A 459 0.39 -16.68 32.96
N THR A 460 1.71 -16.60 33.07
CA THR A 460 2.61 -17.73 32.91
C THR A 460 2.28 -18.78 33.97
N ARG A 461 1.67 -19.89 33.56
CA ARG A 461 1.70 -21.13 34.34
C ARG A 461 3.07 -21.78 34.13
N THR A 462 3.93 -21.65 35.11
CA THR A 462 5.07 -22.55 35.33
C THR A 462 4.54 -23.87 35.90
N ARG A 463 5.05 -24.99 35.36
CA ARG A 463 5.29 -26.21 36.12
C ARG A 463 6.78 -26.29 36.39
#